data_AF-A0A2D3L9F9-F1
#
_entry.id   AF-A0A2D3L9F9-F1
#
_cell.length_a   1.000
_cell.length_b   1.000
_cell.length_c   1.000
_cell.angle_alpha   90.00
_cell.angle_beta   90.00
_cell.angle_gamma   90.00
#
_symmetry.space_group_name_H-M   'P 1'
#
loop_
_entity.id
_entity.type
_entity.pdbx_description
1 polymer ?
#
loop_
_entity_poly.entity_id
_entity_poly.type
_entity_poly.pdbx_seq_one_letter_code
_entity_poly.pdbx_strand_id
1 'polypeptide(L)'
;MEEQAKKQERSFELRSEKVRSIVGQIPSVLIRYGITAIGAVLLCLLAVAYSLPYKQVYSGTATIHKTTITPVTPVDSTNITILLKFENKRPDKMKGQMICLQSPYGTFAGQIRDLSPVRDTLERQKAICRFKVTEIKSVENQTVDFQIVSSSGNLLKKMLGGI
;
A
#
# COMPACT_ATOMS: atom_id res chain seq x y z
N MET A 1 35.60 82.99 -9.13
CA MET A 1 34.44 82.14 -9.45
C MET A 1 34.88 80.68 -9.67
N GLU A 2 35.68 80.07 -8.78
CA GLU A 2 36.22 78.71 -9.05
C GLU A 2 36.12 77.72 -7.88
N GLU A 3 35.72 78.12 -6.67
CA GLU A 3 35.61 77.18 -5.54
C GLU A 3 34.27 76.45 -5.42
N GLN A 4 33.24 76.81 -6.18
CA GLN A 4 31.92 76.17 -6.08
C GLN A 4 31.78 74.90 -6.95
N ALA A 5 32.73 74.61 -7.84
CA ALA A 5 32.66 73.43 -8.72
C ALA A 5 33.15 72.12 -8.05
N LYS A 6 33.97 72.21 -7.00
CA LYS A 6 34.67 71.02 -6.42
C LYS A 6 33.88 70.26 -5.34
N LYS A 7 32.70 70.76 -4.95
CA LYS A 7 31.86 70.12 -3.91
C LYS A 7 30.76 69.23 -4.50
N GLN A 8 30.49 69.32 -5.80
CA GLN A 8 29.39 68.62 -6.46
C GLN A 8 29.75 67.22 -6.99
N GLU A 9 31.04 66.85 -7.03
CA GLU A 9 31.48 65.51 -7.43
C GLU A 9 31.33 64.45 -6.31
N ARG A 10 31.28 64.85 -5.03
CA ARG A 10 31.15 63.91 -3.90
C ARG A 10 29.72 63.56 -3.51
N SER A 11 28.71 64.06 -4.24
CA SER A 11 27.28 63.83 -3.92
C SER A 11 26.55 62.96 -4.94
N PHE A 12 27.23 62.41 -5.94
CA PHE A 12 26.61 61.59 -6.99
C PHE A 12 27.06 60.11 -7.03
N GLU A 13 27.77 59.62 -6.01
CA GLU A 13 28.07 58.17 -5.87
C GLU A 13 27.03 57.39 -5.04
N LEU A 14 26.04 58.07 -4.44
CA LEU A 14 25.02 57.43 -3.58
C LEU A 14 23.66 57.22 -4.26
N ARG A 15 23.57 57.40 -5.59
CA ARG A 15 22.31 57.28 -6.34
C ARG A 15 22.28 56.13 -7.35
N SER A 16 23.02 55.05 -7.11
CA SER A 16 22.81 53.79 -7.84
C SER A 16 22.85 52.55 -6.96
N GLU A 17 23.39 52.62 -5.75
CA GLU A 17 23.33 51.50 -4.80
C GLU A 17 21.90 51.27 -4.28
N LYS A 18 21.16 52.35 -3.97
CA LYS A 18 19.75 52.27 -3.55
C LYS A 18 18.78 51.85 -4.66
N VAL A 19 19.15 51.98 -5.93
CA VAL A 19 18.28 51.58 -7.05
C VAL A 19 18.61 50.16 -7.51
N ARG A 20 19.88 49.77 -7.49
CA ARG A 20 20.31 48.39 -7.80
C ARG A 20 19.90 47.39 -6.70
N SER A 21 19.78 47.84 -5.45
CA SER A 21 19.18 47.06 -4.36
C SER A 21 17.69 46.78 -4.55
N ILE A 22 16.95 47.63 -5.28
CA ILE A 22 15.51 47.46 -5.51
C ILE A 22 15.24 46.62 -6.78
N VAL A 23 16.13 46.71 -7.79
CA VAL A 23 15.93 46.06 -9.09
C VAL A 23 16.66 44.71 -9.21
N GLY A 24 17.72 44.48 -8.42
CA GLY A 24 18.55 43.26 -8.48
C GLY A 24 18.25 42.21 -7.42
N GLN A 25 17.53 42.54 -6.34
CA GLN A 25 17.02 41.53 -5.43
C GLN A 25 15.71 41.01 -5.99
N ILE A 26 15.80 39.94 -6.80
CA ILE A 26 14.69 38.97 -6.87
C ILE A 26 14.30 38.74 -5.42
N PRO A 27 13.07 39.10 -4.97
CA PRO A 27 12.71 39.07 -3.56
C PRO A 27 12.71 37.60 -3.14
N SER A 28 13.90 37.14 -2.76
CA SER A 28 14.22 35.75 -2.49
C SER A 28 13.34 35.26 -1.36
N VAL A 29 12.98 36.17 -0.45
CA VAL A 29 12.03 36.00 0.63
C VAL A 29 10.66 35.50 0.15
N LEU A 30 10.07 36.08 -0.90
CA LEU A 30 8.75 35.68 -1.42
C LEU A 30 8.81 34.26 -2.04
N ILE A 31 9.86 34.00 -2.79
CA ILE A 31 10.12 32.68 -3.39
C ILE A 31 10.41 31.64 -2.29
N ARG A 32 11.12 32.03 -1.24
CA ARG A 32 11.49 31.18 -0.09
C ARG A 32 10.28 30.82 0.77
N TYR A 33 9.32 31.74 0.95
CA TYR A 33 8.04 31.41 1.58
C TYR A 33 7.17 30.54 0.69
N GLY A 34 7.13 30.80 -0.62
CA GLY A 34 6.39 29.99 -1.59
C GLY A 34 6.86 28.53 -1.59
N ILE A 35 8.16 28.29 -1.72
CA ILE A 35 8.71 26.92 -1.69
C ILE A 35 8.49 26.24 -0.33
N THR A 36 8.58 27.00 0.77
CA THR A 36 8.32 26.44 2.12
C THR A 36 6.86 26.02 2.27
N ALA A 37 5.92 26.83 1.79
CA ALA A 37 4.48 26.51 1.82
C ALA A 37 4.16 25.29 0.95
N ILE A 38 4.69 25.25 -0.28
CA ILE A 38 4.50 24.10 -1.19
C ILE A 38 5.12 22.83 -0.60
N GLY A 39 6.33 22.93 -0.03
CA GLY A 39 7.00 21.82 0.63
C GLY A 39 6.21 21.27 1.82
N ALA A 40 5.63 22.15 2.65
CA ALA A 40 4.78 21.76 3.77
C ALA A 40 3.51 21.03 3.29
N VAL A 41 2.84 21.55 2.26
CA VAL A 41 1.65 20.90 1.68
C VAL A 41 1.99 19.52 1.11
N LEU A 42 3.10 19.40 0.38
CA LEU A 42 3.54 18.14 -0.18
C LEU A 42 3.86 17.11 0.91
N LEU A 43 4.52 17.54 1.99
CA LEU A 43 4.86 16.68 3.12
C LEU A 43 3.61 16.18 3.85
N CYS A 44 2.61 17.05 4.05
CA CYS A 44 1.31 16.66 4.59
C CYS A 44 0.60 15.63 3.69
N LEU A 45 0.61 15.83 2.37
CA LEU A 45 0.00 14.88 1.43
C LEU A 45 0.66 13.50 1.50
N LEU A 46 1.99 13.46 1.62
CA LEU A 46 2.74 12.21 1.81
C LEU A 46 2.39 11.52 3.13
N ALA A 47 2.23 12.28 4.22
CA ALA A 47 1.84 11.72 5.52
C ALA A 47 0.44 11.08 5.48
N VAL A 48 -0.52 11.73 4.80
CA VAL A 48 -1.86 11.17 4.59
C VAL A 48 -1.80 9.92 3.73
N ALA A 49 -1.06 9.97 2.61
CA ALA A 49 -0.88 8.83 1.72
C ALA A 49 -0.16 7.65 2.41
N TYR A 50 0.72 7.91 3.37
CA TYR A 50 1.33 6.89 4.21
C TYR A 50 0.36 6.33 5.25
N SER A 51 -0.56 7.14 5.76
CA SER A 51 -1.52 6.71 6.78
C SER A 51 -2.64 5.83 6.24
N LEU A 52 -2.82 5.74 4.91
CA LEU A 52 -3.85 4.91 4.28
C LEU A 52 -3.34 3.47 4.07
N PRO A 53 -3.79 2.50 4.89
CA PRO A 53 -3.43 1.09 4.71
C PRO A 53 -4.07 0.55 3.43
N TYR A 54 -3.26 -0.05 2.57
CA TYR A 54 -3.73 -0.62 1.30
C TYR A 54 -4.23 -2.05 1.51
N LYS A 55 -5.51 -2.27 1.22
CA LYS A 55 -6.12 -3.60 1.18
C LYS A 55 -6.19 -4.07 -0.27
N GLN A 56 -5.36 -5.04 -0.62
CA GLN A 56 -5.45 -5.79 -1.86
C GLN A 56 -6.47 -6.92 -1.71
N VAL A 57 -7.32 -7.12 -2.70
CA VAL A 57 -8.19 -8.29 -2.77
C VAL A 57 -7.74 -9.17 -3.92
N TYR A 58 -7.58 -10.45 -3.66
CA TYR A 58 -7.26 -11.47 -4.67
C TYR A 58 -8.46 -12.41 -4.79
N SER A 59 -8.87 -12.71 -6.02
CA SER A 59 -10.00 -13.61 -6.27
C SER A 59 -9.55 -14.86 -7.03
N GLY A 60 -10.29 -15.96 -6.85
CA GLY A 60 -10.08 -17.20 -7.56
C GLY A 60 -11.09 -18.28 -7.22
N THR A 61 -10.85 -19.49 -7.71
CA THR A 61 -11.69 -20.68 -7.47
C THR A 61 -10.97 -21.65 -6.53
N ALA A 62 -11.64 -22.06 -5.45
CA ALA A 62 -11.11 -23.00 -4.46
C ALA A 62 -11.83 -24.34 -4.61
N THR A 63 -11.08 -25.40 -4.88
CA THR A 63 -11.62 -26.76 -4.82
C THR A 63 -11.22 -27.40 -3.49
N ILE A 64 -12.21 -27.61 -2.64
CA ILE A 64 -12.03 -28.21 -1.31
C ILE A 64 -12.08 -29.72 -1.48
N HIS A 65 -10.92 -30.35 -1.64
CA HIS A 65 -10.84 -31.80 -1.61
C HIS A 65 -10.90 -32.25 -0.15
N LYS A 66 -11.86 -33.11 0.17
CA LYS A 66 -11.93 -33.82 1.45
C LYS A 66 -10.57 -34.43 1.79
N THR A 67 -9.89 -33.86 2.77
CA THR A 67 -8.59 -34.39 3.22
C THR A 67 -8.48 -34.31 4.74
N THR A 68 -8.30 -35.50 5.32
CA THR A 68 -7.90 -35.85 6.69
C THR A 68 -7.98 -34.73 7.71
N ILE A 69 -9.10 -34.72 8.44
CA ILE A 69 -9.28 -34.00 9.70
C ILE A 69 -8.12 -34.40 10.62
N THR A 70 -7.09 -33.57 10.74
CA THR A 70 -6.13 -33.69 11.84
C THR A 70 -6.56 -32.64 12.87
N PRO A 71 -7.37 -33.03 13.87
CA PRO A 71 -7.77 -32.12 14.92
C PRO A 71 -6.52 -31.76 15.70
N VAL A 72 -6.08 -30.50 15.62
CA VAL A 72 -4.93 -30.04 16.42
C VAL A 72 -5.35 -29.84 17.89
N THR A 73 -6.65 -29.67 18.17
CA THR A 73 -7.25 -29.66 19.52
C THR A 73 -8.79 -29.72 19.42
N PRO A 74 -9.51 -30.28 20.41
CA PRO A 74 -10.94 -30.60 20.30
C PRO A 74 -11.89 -29.42 20.60
N VAL A 75 -11.53 -28.17 20.28
CA VAL A 75 -12.40 -26.99 20.51
C VAL A 75 -12.25 -25.97 19.37
N ASP A 76 -13.10 -26.08 18.34
CA ASP A 76 -13.52 -25.01 17.41
C ASP A 76 -12.71 -24.69 16.13
N SER A 77 -11.54 -25.25 15.84
CA SER A 77 -10.81 -24.94 14.57
C SER A 77 -10.02 -26.12 13.99
N THR A 78 -10.14 -26.35 12.68
CA THR A 78 -9.41 -27.40 11.94
C THR A 78 -8.52 -26.79 10.86
N ASN A 79 -7.33 -27.37 10.65
CA ASN A 79 -6.48 -27.06 9.50
C ASN A 79 -6.91 -27.91 8.31
N ILE A 80 -7.14 -27.28 7.17
CA ILE A 80 -7.75 -27.89 6.00
C ILE A 80 -6.89 -27.57 4.80
N THR A 81 -6.54 -28.61 4.05
CA THR A 81 -5.81 -28.47 2.81
C THR A 81 -6.81 -28.22 1.69
N ILE A 82 -6.78 -27.02 1.12
CA ILE A 82 -7.64 -26.63 0.00
C ILE A 82 -6.77 -26.38 -1.24
N LEU A 83 -7.30 -26.69 -2.42
CA LEU A 83 -6.63 -26.40 -3.68
C LEU A 83 -7.15 -25.07 -4.22
N LEU A 84 -6.30 -24.04 -4.24
CA LEU A 84 -6.63 -22.72 -4.73
C LEU A 84 -6.16 -22.56 -6.17
N LYS A 85 -7.06 -22.18 -7.07
CA LYS A 85 -6.74 -21.71 -8.42
C LYS A 85 -6.94 -20.20 -8.46
N PHE A 86 -5.84 -19.46 -8.57
CA PHE A 86 -5.85 -18.01 -8.69
C PHE A 86 -6.06 -17.61 -10.16
N GLU A 87 -6.96 -16.67 -10.43
CA GLU A 87 -7.20 -16.18 -11.80
C GLU A 87 -6.13 -15.20 -12.28
N ASN A 88 -5.57 -14.40 -11.37
CA ASN A 88 -4.72 -13.27 -11.73
C ASN A 88 -3.34 -13.35 -11.07
N LYS A 89 -3.15 -12.60 -9.98
CA LYS A 89 -1.84 -12.36 -9.37
C LYS A 89 -1.45 -13.48 -8.43
N ARG A 90 -0.24 -14.00 -8.65
CA ARG A 90 0.46 -14.93 -7.77
C ARG A 90 0.84 -14.22 -6.48
N PRO A 91 0.42 -14.71 -5.33
CA PRO A 91 0.87 -14.16 -4.07
C PRO A 91 1.98 -15.04 -3.48
N ASP A 92 3.20 -14.51 -3.44
CA ASP A 92 4.38 -15.26 -2.97
C ASP A 92 4.35 -15.57 -1.47
N LYS A 93 3.63 -14.76 -0.69
CA LYS A 93 3.52 -14.89 0.77
C LYS A 93 2.12 -14.48 1.24
N MET A 94 1.30 -15.45 1.63
CA MET A 94 -0.07 -15.24 2.17
C MET A 94 -0.26 -15.72 3.61
N LYS A 95 0.83 -16.02 4.32
CA LYS A 95 0.75 -16.50 5.70
C LYS A 95 0.07 -15.47 6.61
N GLY A 96 -0.96 -15.91 7.33
CA GLY A 96 -1.73 -15.09 8.28
C GLY A 96 -2.88 -14.31 7.64
N GLN A 97 -3.09 -14.42 6.33
CA GLN A 97 -4.09 -13.64 5.63
C GLN A 97 -5.51 -14.21 5.76
N MET A 98 -6.52 -13.33 5.76
CA MET A 98 -7.92 -13.71 5.73
C MET A 98 -8.32 -14.18 4.32
N ILE A 99 -8.90 -15.38 4.23
CA ILE A 99 -9.55 -15.94 3.06
C ILE A 99 -11.05 -16.06 3.34
N CYS A 100 -11.86 -15.56 2.41
CA CYS A 100 -13.31 -15.65 2.44
C CYS A 100 -13.75 -16.57 1.30
N LEU A 101 -14.44 -17.65 1.60
CA LEU A 101 -15.06 -18.55 0.63
C LEU A 101 -16.51 -18.12 0.43
N GLN A 102 -16.94 -17.97 -0.82
CA GLN A 102 -18.31 -17.63 -1.19
C GLN A 102 -19.02 -18.88 -1.67
N SER A 103 -20.04 -19.29 -0.91
CA SER A 103 -20.90 -20.42 -1.25
C SER A 103 -22.36 -19.98 -1.36
N PRO A 104 -23.23 -20.78 -1.99
CA PRO A 104 -24.68 -20.53 -2.00
C PRO A 104 -25.30 -20.47 -0.59
N TYR A 105 -24.64 -21.09 0.40
CA TYR A 105 -25.09 -21.17 1.79
C TYR A 105 -24.58 -20.01 2.66
N GLY A 106 -23.71 -19.15 2.13
CA GLY A 106 -23.12 -18.03 2.85
C GLY A 106 -21.63 -17.82 2.56
N THR A 107 -21.06 -16.80 3.20
CA THR A 107 -19.63 -16.47 3.14
C THR A 107 -18.91 -17.01 4.37
N PHE A 108 -17.86 -17.80 4.17
CA PHE A 108 -17.07 -18.41 5.24
C PHE A 108 -15.68 -17.79 5.31
N ALA A 109 -15.31 -17.27 6.48
CA ALA A 109 -14.02 -16.62 6.68
C ALA A 109 -13.04 -17.54 7.41
N GLY A 110 -11.80 -17.60 6.93
CA GLY A 110 -10.72 -18.38 7.52
C GLY A 110 -9.37 -17.72 7.33
N GLN A 111 -8.34 -18.32 7.91
CA GLN A 111 -6.98 -17.79 7.86
C GLN A 111 -6.05 -18.73 7.10
N ILE A 112 -5.30 -18.22 6.14
CA ILE A 112 -4.27 -18.99 5.43
C ILE A 112 -3.07 -19.17 6.37
N ARG A 113 -2.75 -20.42 6.71
CA ARG A 113 -1.59 -20.77 7.53
C ARG A 113 -0.35 -20.97 6.66
N ASP A 114 -0.54 -21.58 5.50
CA ASP A 114 0.53 -21.86 4.55
C ASP A 114 0.00 -21.92 3.12
N LEU A 115 0.83 -21.57 2.14
CA LEU A 115 0.51 -21.65 0.72
C LEU A 115 1.71 -22.25 -0.01
N SER A 116 1.49 -23.40 -0.64
CA SER A 116 2.51 -24.06 -1.45
C SER A 116 2.81 -23.25 -2.72
N PRO A 117 4.09 -22.99 -3.03
CA PRO A 117 4.47 -22.34 -4.28
C PRO A 117 4.28 -23.26 -5.49
N VAL A 118 4.22 -24.58 -5.26
CA VAL A 118 4.14 -25.61 -6.32
C VAL A 118 2.71 -25.68 -6.87
N ARG A 119 2.59 -25.60 -8.21
CA ARG A 119 1.34 -25.82 -8.95
C ARG A 119 1.22 -27.28 -9.38
N ASP A 120 -0.02 -27.76 -9.39
CA ASP A 120 -0.39 -28.99 -10.07
C ASP A 120 -0.52 -28.75 -11.59
N THR A 121 -0.67 -29.82 -12.35
CA THR A 121 -0.96 -29.85 -13.80
C THR A 121 -2.19 -29.01 -14.20
N LEU A 122 -3.11 -28.78 -13.25
CA LEU A 122 -4.31 -27.94 -13.40
C LEU A 122 -4.12 -26.49 -12.91
N GLU A 123 -2.89 -26.04 -12.70
CA GLU A 123 -2.53 -24.73 -12.15
C GLU A 123 -3.04 -24.43 -10.73
N ARG A 124 -3.47 -25.47 -10.01
CA ARG A 124 -3.94 -25.37 -8.63
C ARG A 124 -2.77 -25.37 -7.66
N GLN A 125 -2.83 -24.53 -6.64
CA GLN A 125 -1.86 -24.47 -5.54
C GLN A 125 -2.47 -25.05 -4.27
N LYS A 126 -1.68 -25.84 -3.54
CA LYS A 126 -2.12 -26.38 -2.24
C LYS A 126 -1.99 -25.28 -1.18
N ALA A 127 -3.06 -24.97 -0.47
CA ALA A 127 -3.05 -24.04 0.65
C ALA A 127 -3.54 -24.75 1.92
N ILE A 128 -2.89 -24.46 3.04
CA ILE A 128 -3.34 -24.88 4.36
C ILE A 128 -4.06 -23.70 4.98
N CYS A 129 -5.35 -23.86 5.22
CA CYS A 129 -6.21 -22.82 5.78
C CYS A 129 -6.84 -23.30 7.08
N ARG A 130 -7.03 -22.38 8.02
CA ARG A 130 -7.71 -22.59 9.29
C ARG A 130 -9.13 -22.04 9.19
N PHE A 131 -10.11 -22.91 9.32
CA PHE A 131 -11.53 -22.57 9.34
C PHE A 131 -12.21 -23.14 10.58
N LYS A 132 -13.39 -22.61 10.91
CA LYS A 132 -14.27 -23.23 11.90
C LYS A 132 -14.85 -24.52 11.33
N VAL A 133 -14.94 -25.54 12.18
CA VAL A 133 -15.36 -26.90 11.79
C VAL A 133 -16.81 -26.94 11.30
N THR A 134 -17.69 -26.12 11.89
CA THR A 134 -19.10 -26.04 11.52
C THR A 134 -19.32 -25.42 10.15
N GLU A 135 -18.46 -24.48 9.75
CA GLU A 135 -18.56 -23.72 8.51
C GLU A 135 -18.04 -24.51 7.30
N ILE A 136 -16.93 -25.24 7.46
CA ILE A 136 -16.33 -25.97 6.33
C ILE A 136 -17.12 -27.23 5.93
N LYS A 137 -17.84 -27.87 6.86
CA LYS A 137 -18.58 -29.11 6.56
C LYS A 137 -19.60 -28.93 5.44
N SER A 138 -20.18 -27.73 5.31
CA SER A 138 -21.17 -27.40 4.29
C SER A 138 -20.60 -27.20 2.89
N VAL A 139 -19.29 -26.91 2.78
CA VAL A 139 -18.58 -26.65 1.51
C VAL A 139 -17.56 -27.73 1.17
N GLU A 140 -17.53 -28.83 1.93
CA GLU A 140 -16.67 -29.99 1.64
C GLU A 140 -17.04 -30.58 0.27
N ASN A 141 -16.03 -30.91 -0.55
CA ASN A 141 -16.17 -31.44 -1.92
C ASN A 141 -16.84 -30.49 -2.92
N GLN A 142 -16.97 -29.20 -2.61
CA GLN A 142 -17.46 -28.21 -3.56
C GLN A 142 -16.31 -27.38 -4.13
N THR A 143 -16.54 -26.87 -5.34
CA THR A 143 -15.74 -25.77 -5.90
C THR A 143 -16.48 -24.49 -5.59
N VAL A 144 -15.85 -23.63 -4.81
CA VAL A 144 -16.40 -22.35 -4.35
C VAL A 144 -15.47 -21.22 -4.75
N ASP A 145 -16.03 -20.06 -5.01
CA ASP A 145 -15.23 -18.87 -5.26
C ASP A 145 -14.61 -18.39 -3.96
N PHE A 146 -13.43 -17.81 -4.03
CA PHE A 146 -12.76 -17.25 -2.86
C PHE A 146 -12.26 -15.83 -3.13
N GLN A 147 -12.21 -15.06 -2.04
CA GLN A 147 -11.58 -13.75 -1.99
C GLN A 147 -10.59 -13.72 -0.83
N ILE A 148 -9.34 -13.34 -1.10
CA ILE A 148 -8.28 -13.22 -0.10
C ILE A 148 -7.93 -11.75 0.08
N VAL A 149 -7.97 -11.28 1.32
CA VAL A 149 -7.72 -9.87 1.65
C VAL A 149 -6.28 -9.66 2.14
N SER A 150 -5.41 -9.43 1.15
CA SER A 150 -4.18 -8.61 1.12
C SER A 150 -4.01 -7.36 1.97
N SER A 151 -3.77 -7.38 3.28
CA SER A 151 -3.33 -6.12 3.94
C SER A 151 -1.84 -5.86 3.65
N SER A 152 -1.51 -5.44 2.44
CA SER A 152 -0.14 -5.24 1.98
C SER A 152 0.34 -3.81 2.21
N GLY A 153 0.72 -3.47 3.45
CA GLY A 153 1.37 -2.19 3.78
C GLY A 153 0.65 -0.93 3.26
N ASN A 154 1.39 0.17 3.12
CA ASN A 154 0.86 1.45 2.66
C ASN A 154 0.86 1.53 1.12
N LEU A 155 -0.09 2.28 0.54
CA LEU A 155 -0.27 2.44 -0.91
C LEU A 155 1.01 2.91 -1.61
N LEU A 156 1.76 3.82 -0.98
CA LEU A 156 3.05 4.32 -1.47
C LEU A 156 4.09 3.21 -1.60
N LYS A 157 4.18 2.29 -0.63
CA LYS A 157 5.13 1.17 -0.67
C LYS A 157 4.85 0.23 -1.86
N LYS A 158 3.59 0.12 -2.26
CA LYS A 158 3.20 -0.67 -3.43
C LYS A 158 3.46 0.06 -4.75
N MET A 159 3.32 1.38 -4.79
CA MET A 159 3.57 2.20 -5.99
C MET A 159 5.05 2.42 -6.27
N LEU A 160 5.88 2.62 -5.24
CA LEU A 160 7.32 2.87 -5.43
C LEU A 160 8.14 1.59 -5.67
N GLY A 161 7.51 0.41 -5.58
CA GLY A 161 8.24 -0.86 -5.52
C GLY A 161 8.99 -0.96 -4.20
N GLY A 162 8.87 -2.09 -3.50
CA GLY A 162 9.59 -2.27 -2.24
C GLY A 162 11.09 -2.10 -2.45
N ILE A 163 11.66 -1.01 -1.94
CA ILE A 163 13.10 -0.87 -1.67
C ILE A 163 13.41 -1.70 -0.42
#